data_AF-A0A7V1H4T3-F1
#
_entry.id   AF-A0A7V1H4T3-F1
#
_cell.length_a   1.000
_cell.length_b   1.000
_cell.length_c   1.000
_cell.angle_alpha   90.00
_cell.angle_beta   90.00
_cell.angle_gamma   90.00
#
_symmetry.space_group_name_H-M   'P 1'
#
loop_
_entity.id
_entity.type
_entity.pdbx_description
1 polymer ?
#
loop_
_entity_poly.entity_id
_entity_poly.type
_entity_poly.pdbx_seq_one_letter_code
_entity_poly.pdbx_strand_id
1 'polypeptide(L)'
;MKIETLIFPIIVNIFLLVFQGCDSDGNALEYYEKGKNIYSSQNVDEALLYFEKAVSDDPEFKQAYVMAAKSYFYLNREKTALDTLDKVLKKYPAYVDANFWAGKVYYFLNEHDRAEEYLLRVIDEDSNHIDARYLLGDIYLKRGDHARALLNYSVIEANLDIIALAKIRKGEIFAIAGQYEKAAHELSFIDRNKQVLELQVLDEAYNLLSKIEIDGESD
;
A
#
# COMPACT_ATOMS: atom_id res chain seq x y z
N MET A 1 41.40 -9.42 -75.79
CA MET A 1 40.31 -10.11 -76.53
C MET A 1 40.13 -11.50 -75.94
N LYS A 2 39.02 -11.73 -75.22
CA LYS A 2 38.38 -12.99 -74.75
C LYS A 2 37.32 -12.53 -73.73
N ILE A 3 36.16 -12.09 -74.22
CA ILE A 3 34.89 -12.84 -74.33
C ILE A 3 34.32 -13.22 -72.97
N GLU A 4 33.17 -12.61 -72.71
CA GLU A 4 32.21 -12.77 -71.63
C GLU A 4 31.68 -14.21 -71.50
N THR A 5 31.34 -14.62 -70.28
CA THR A 5 30.20 -15.52 -70.06
C THR A 5 29.51 -15.15 -68.74
N LEU A 6 28.33 -14.59 -68.92
CA LEU A 6 27.24 -14.26 -68.00
C LEU A 6 26.47 -15.54 -67.63
N ILE A 7 26.21 -15.86 -66.35
CA ILE A 7 24.97 -16.51 -65.83
C ILE A 7 24.79 -16.19 -64.32
N PHE A 8 23.71 -15.48 -63.98
CA PHE A 8 23.10 -15.30 -62.64
C PHE A 8 22.25 -16.56 -62.30
N PRO A 9 22.02 -16.99 -61.04
CA PRO A 9 20.91 -16.38 -60.30
C PRO A 9 21.01 -16.31 -58.76
N ILE A 10 20.25 -15.33 -58.24
CA ILE A 10 19.61 -15.18 -56.93
C ILE A 10 19.44 -16.49 -56.14
N ILE A 11 20.04 -16.59 -54.96
CA ILE A 11 19.42 -17.26 -53.80
C ILE A 11 19.65 -16.41 -52.55
N VAL A 12 18.54 -15.82 -52.10
CA VAL A 12 18.22 -15.36 -50.76
C VAL A 12 18.95 -16.17 -49.68
N ASN A 13 19.87 -15.53 -48.95
CA ASN A 13 20.25 -15.97 -47.61
C ASN A 13 19.98 -14.77 -46.69
N ILE A 14 18.71 -14.61 -46.30
CA ILE A 14 18.27 -14.91 -44.93
C ILE A 14 19.06 -13.98 -43.99
N PHE A 15 18.70 -12.71 -43.85
CA PHE A 15 17.70 -12.22 -42.89
C PHE A 15 17.30 -13.21 -41.78
N LEU A 16 18.26 -13.87 -41.14
CA LEU A 16 18.11 -14.49 -39.81
C LEU A 16 19.44 -14.40 -39.06
N LEU A 17 19.71 -13.23 -38.50
CA LEU A 17 19.87 -13.17 -37.05
C LEU A 17 18.78 -12.19 -36.66
N VAL A 18 17.54 -12.69 -36.58
CA VAL A 18 16.92 -12.87 -35.26
C VAL A 18 17.39 -11.72 -34.39
N PHE A 19 16.65 -10.60 -34.47
CA PHE A 19 16.31 -9.88 -33.26
C PHE A 19 16.15 -10.96 -32.21
N GLN A 20 17.14 -11.13 -31.33
CA GLN A 20 16.91 -11.95 -30.17
C GLN A 20 15.68 -11.31 -29.57
N GLY A 21 14.58 -12.07 -29.65
CA GLY A 21 13.40 -11.78 -28.90
C GLY A 21 13.88 -11.48 -27.50
N CYS A 22 13.25 -10.49 -26.89
CA CYS A 22 13.32 -10.31 -25.47
C CYS A 22 12.75 -11.59 -24.84
N ASP A 23 13.54 -12.66 -24.80
CA ASP A 23 13.28 -13.87 -24.05
C ASP A 23 13.66 -13.56 -22.60
N SER A 24 13.02 -12.54 -22.02
CA SER A 24 12.86 -12.45 -20.58
C SER A 24 11.67 -13.33 -20.19
N ASP A 25 11.74 -14.62 -20.52
CA ASP A 25 11.00 -15.66 -19.81
C ASP A 25 11.68 -15.82 -18.43
N GLY A 26 11.77 -14.70 -17.71
CA GLY A 26 12.89 -14.37 -16.83
C GLY A 26 12.72 -14.88 -15.41
N ASN A 27 13.86 -15.23 -14.81
CA ASN A 27 13.96 -15.63 -13.41
C ASN A 27 13.36 -14.57 -12.47
N ALA A 28 13.22 -13.31 -12.89
CA ALA A 28 12.61 -12.22 -12.14
C ALA A 28 11.20 -12.57 -11.62
N LEU A 29 10.32 -13.08 -12.49
CA LEU A 29 8.97 -13.48 -12.09
C LEU A 29 9.02 -14.67 -11.12
N GLU A 30 9.90 -15.65 -11.38
CA GLU A 30 10.08 -16.80 -10.49
C GLU A 30 10.59 -16.38 -9.11
N TYR A 31 11.59 -15.50 -9.04
CA TYR A 31 12.09 -14.93 -7.80
C TYR A 31 11.03 -14.13 -7.08
N TYR A 32 10.23 -13.34 -7.81
CA TYR A 32 9.12 -12.58 -7.23
C TYR A 32 8.05 -13.49 -6.61
N GLU A 33 7.63 -14.55 -7.31
CA GLU A 33 6.65 -15.50 -6.79
C GLU A 33 7.21 -16.30 -5.59
N LYS A 34 8.49 -16.70 -5.64
CA LYS A 34 9.19 -17.29 -4.47
C LYS A 34 9.21 -16.34 -3.28
N GLY A 35 9.56 -15.07 -3.51
CA GLY A 35 9.56 -14.03 -2.50
C GLY A 35 8.18 -13.82 -1.89
N LYS A 36 7.11 -13.78 -2.70
CA LYS A 36 5.73 -13.70 -2.22
C LYS A 36 5.32 -14.87 -1.34
N ASN A 37 5.66 -16.10 -1.76
CA ASN A 37 5.35 -17.30 -0.99
C ASN A 37 6.04 -17.25 0.39
N ILE A 38 7.31 -16.89 0.44
CA ILE A 38 8.07 -16.76 1.69
C ILE A 38 7.55 -15.62 2.56
N TYR A 39 7.22 -14.49 1.94
CA TYR A 39 6.62 -13.33 2.62
C TYR A 39 5.31 -13.71 3.32
N SER A 40 4.48 -14.55 2.70
CA SER A 40 3.23 -15.04 3.29
C SER A 40 3.45 -15.90 4.55
N SER A 41 4.62 -16.52 4.69
CA SER A 41 5.05 -17.25 5.88
C SER A 41 5.71 -16.36 6.94
N GLN A 42 5.58 -15.03 6.81
CA GLN A 42 6.14 -14.00 7.70
C GLN A 42 7.68 -13.96 7.79
N ASN A 43 8.39 -14.67 6.91
CA ASN A 43 9.85 -14.58 6.84
C ASN A 43 10.28 -13.42 5.94
N VAL A 44 10.23 -12.20 6.48
CA VAL A 44 10.46 -10.97 5.71
C VAL A 44 11.91 -10.85 5.20
N ASP A 45 12.89 -11.26 6.01
CA ASP A 45 14.32 -11.20 5.64
C ASP A 45 14.63 -12.09 4.42
N GLU A 46 14.12 -13.33 4.41
CA GLU A 46 14.33 -14.23 3.29
C GLU A 46 13.55 -13.79 2.05
N ALA A 47 12.31 -13.31 2.22
CA ALA A 47 11.51 -12.79 1.12
C ALA A 47 12.20 -11.60 0.42
N LEU A 48 12.81 -10.70 1.20
CA LEU A 48 13.57 -9.56 0.67
C LEU A 48 14.68 -10.01 -0.28
N LEU A 49 15.45 -11.04 0.06
CA LEU A 49 16.50 -11.56 -0.81
C LEU A 49 15.97 -11.96 -2.19
N TYR A 50 14.79 -12.56 -2.25
CA TYR A 50 14.17 -12.95 -3.52
C TYR A 50 13.61 -11.75 -4.29
N PHE A 51 13.04 -10.75 -3.61
CA PHE A 51 12.62 -9.52 -4.28
C PHE A 51 13.81 -8.73 -4.84
N GLU A 52 14.95 -8.69 -4.13
CA GLU A 52 16.19 -8.08 -4.62
C GLU A 52 16.75 -8.81 -5.85
N LYS A 53 16.68 -10.15 -5.86
CA LYS A 53 17.03 -10.95 -7.05
C LYS A 53 16.10 -10.64 -8.23
N ALA A 54 14.80 -10.52 -7.98
CA ALA A 54 13.84 -10.16 -9.03
C ALA A 54 14.12 -8.78 -9.62
N VAL A 55 14.42 -7.79 -8.77
CA VAL A 55 14.84 -6.44 -9.18
C VAL A 55 16.15 -6.45 -9.96
N SER A 56 17.10 -7.31 -9.59
CA SER A 56 18.38 -7.41 -10.29
C SER A 56 18.26 -8.07 -11.66
N ASP A 57 17.32 -9.00 -11.83
CA ASP A 57 17.09 -9.72 -13.08
C ASP A 57 16.24 -8.87 -14.06
N ASP A 58 15.23 -8.17 -13.55
CA ASP A 58 14.43 -7.19 -14.30
C ASP A 58 14.32 -5.84 -13.56
N PRO A 59 15.16 -4.85 -13.93
CA PRO A 59 15.11 -3.49 -13.40
C PRO A 59 13.85 -2.68 -13.74
N GLU A 60 12.93 -3.19 -14.57
CA GLU A 60 11.63 -2.59 -14.85
C GLU A 60 10.49 -3.23 -14.03
N PHE A 61 10.78 -4.26 -13.24
CA PHE A 61 9.78 -5.00 -12.47
C PHE A 61 9.30 -4.25 -11.22
N LYS A 62 8.47 -3.22 -11.42
CA LYS A 62 7.95 -2.34 -10.36
C LYS A 62 7.31 -3.08 -9.18
N GLN A 63 6.62 -4.20 -9.42
CA GLN A 63 6.01 -4.98 -8.34
C GLN A 63 7.07 -5.57 -7.39
N ALA A 64 8.23 -6.01 -7.93
CA ALA A 64 9.34 -6.51 -7.12
C ALA A 64 9.98 -5.39 -6.29
N TYR A 65 10.14 -4.19 -6.86
CA TYR A 65 10.59 -3.01 -6.11
C TYR A 65 9.65 -2.66 -4.95
N VAL A 66 8.33 -2.65 -5.17
CA VAL A 66 7.35 -2.38 -4.11
C VAL A 66 7.43 -3.42 -3.00
N MET A 67 7.52 -4.71 -3.35
CA MET A 67 7.64 -5.77 -2.36
C MET A 67 8.98 -5.70 -1.59
N ALA A 68 10.08 -5.33 -2.25
CA ALA A 68 11.35 -5.07 -1.57
C ALA A 68 11.24 -3.88 -0.59
N ALA A 69 10.62 -2.78 -1.02
CA ALA A 69 10.40 -1.61 -0.16
C ALA A 69 9.51 -1.94 1.05
N LYS A 70 8.43 -2.69 0.83
CA LYS A 70 7.57 -3.22 1.90
C LYS A 70 8.40 -4.03 2.89
N SER A 71 9.22 -4.97 2.42
CA SER A 71 10.10 -5.75 3.29
C SER A 71 11.11 -4.89 4.05
N TYR A 72 11.74 -3.90 3.39
CA TYR A 72 12.62 -2.97 4.08
C TYR A 72 11.92 -2.20 5.20
N PHE A 73 10.69 -1.74 4.98
CA PHE A 73 9.90 -1.08 6.02
C PHE A 73 9.66 -2.00 7.24
N TYR A 74 9.23 -3.24 7.02
CA TYR A 74 9.02 -4.20 8.13
C TYR A 74 10.30 -4.61 8.85
N LEU A 75 11.46 -4.42 8.21
CA LEU A 75 12.78 -4.61 8.81
C LEU A 75 13.34 -3.32 9.45
N ASN A 76 12.50 -2.29 9.65
CA ASN A 76 12.88 -0.97 10.18
C ASN A 76 14.00 -0.30 9.37
N ARG A 77 13.92 -0.40 8.05
CA ARG A 77 14.83 0.24 7.07
C ARG A 77 14.05 1.23 6.21
N GLU A 78 13.40 2.20 6.84
CA GLU A 78 12.45 3.15 6.23
C GLU A 78 13.11 3.98 5.13
N LYS A 79 14.34 4.45 5.35
CA LYS A 79 15.09 5.19 4.33
C LYS A 79 15.30 4.36 3.06
N THR A 80 15.73 3.11 3.20
CA THR A 80 15.94 2.21 2.06
C THR A 80 14.61 1.88 1.37
N ALA A 81 13.52 1.76 2.14
CA ALA A 81 12.19 1.59 1.57
C ALA A 81 11.81 2.79 0.67
N LEU A 82 11.97 4.02 1.17
CA LEU A 82 11.69 5.24 0.40
C LEU A 82 12.60 5.37 -0.83
N ASP A 83 13.90 5.12 -0.71
CA ASP A 83 14.84 5.15 -1.84
C ASP A 83 14.47 4.11 -2.91
N THR A 84 13.92 2.96 -2.49
CA THR A 84 13.47 1.90 -3.39
C THR A 84 12.16 2.28 -4.10
N LEU A 85 11.22 2.91 -3.39
CA LEU A 85 9.96 3.40 -3.96
C LEU A 85 10.18 4.56 -4.94
N ASP A 86 11.12 5.47 -4.62
CA ASP A 86 11.48 6.60 -5.49
C ASP A 86 11.98 6.13 -6.87
N LYS A 87 12.70 5.01 -6.95
CA LYS A 87 13.09 4.41 -8.24
C LYS A 87 11.89 4.04 -9.10
N VAL A 88 10.82 3.55 -8.49
CA VAL A 88 9.57 3.21 -9.19
C VAL A 88 8.84 4.48 -9.59
N LEU A 89 8.66 5.41 -8.64
CA LEU A 89 7.86 6.63 -8.83
C LEU A 89 8.49 7.61 -9.83
N LYS A 90 9.82 7.60 -10.00
CA LYS A 90 10.50 8.35 -11.08
C LYS A 90 10.07 7.94 -12.47
N LYS A 91 9.75 6.65 -12.68
CA LYS A 91 9.32 6.11 -13.98
C LYS A 91 7.80 6.01 -14.09
N TYR A 92 7.14 5.70 -12.99
CA TYR A 92 5.70 5.46 -12.90
C TYR A 92 5.08 6.34 -11.79
N PRO A 93 4.95 7.66 -12.00
CA PRO A 93 4.53 8.59 -10.94
C PRO A 93 3.16 8.31 -10.33
N ALA A 94 2.24 7.75 -11.11
CA ALA A 94 0.88 7.40 -10.71
C ALA A 94 0.74 5.94 -10.22
N TYR A 95 1.85 5.22 -9.99
CA TYR A 95 1.75 3.82 -9.56
C TYR A 95 1.22 3.74 -8.12
N VAL A 96 -0.02 3.25 -8.00
CA VAL A 96 -0.82 3.24 -6.76
C VAL A 96 -0.07 2.59 -5.60
N ASP A 97 0.42 1.37 -5.78
CA ASP A 97 1.09 0.64 -4.70
C ASP A 97 2.34 1.37 -4.17
N ALA A 98 3.12 1.97 -5.07
CA ALA A 98 4.34 2.68 -4.67
C ALA A 98 4.02 3.99 -3.94
N ASN A 99 3.01 4.75 -4.39
CA ASN A 99 2.55 5.93 -3.68
C ASN A 99 1.97 5.56 -2.31
N PHE A 100 1.16 4.50 -2.22
CA PHE A 100 0.62 4.04 -0.95
C PHE A 100 1.71 3.66 0.05
N TRP A 101 2.69 2.85 -0.36
CA TRP A 101 3.79 2.48 0.53
C TRP A 101 4.66 3.67 0.91
N ALA A 102 4.90 4.63 0.01
CA ALA A 102 5.63 5.85 0.36
C ALA A 102 4.85 6.66 1.42
N GLY A 103 3.55 6.87 1.20
CA GLY A 103 2.68 7.55 2.15
C GLY A 103 2.64 6.86 3.51
N LYS A 104 2.54 5.53 3.52
CA LYS A 104 2.56 4.71 4.74
C LYS A 104 3.89 4.84 5.48
N VAL A 105 5.03 4.77 4.79
CA VAL A 105 6.34 4.94 5.43
C VAL A 105 6.46 6.33 6.06
N TYR A 106 6.09 7.39 5.34
CA TYR A 106 6.09 8.75 5.88
C TYR A 106 5.14 8.92 7.07
N TYR A 107 3.98 8.25 7.06
CA TYR A 107 3.04 8.25 8.18
C TYR A 107 3.70 7.72 9.46
N PHE A 108 4.39 6.57 9.38
CA PHE A 108 5.08 5.97 10.53
C PHE A 108 6.33 6.75 10.96
N LEU A 109 6.91 7.57 10.08
CA LEU A 109 7.96 8.54 10.42
C LEU A 109 7.40 9.82 11.07
N ASN A 110 6.08 9.92 11.29
CA ASN A 110 5.37 11.12 11.75
C ASN A 110 5.49 12.33 10.80
N GLU A 111 5.83 12.09 9.54
CA GLU A 111 5.93 13.14 8.52
C GLU A 111 4.62 13.27 7.76
N HIS A 112 3.58 13.71 8.49
CA HIS A 112 2.20 13.68 8.02
C HIS A 112 1.93 14.49 6.75
N ASP A 113 2.66 15.59 6.52
CA ASP A 113 2.53 16.40 5.30
C ASP A 113 2.98 15.62 4.05
N ARG A 114 4.11 14.92 4.14
CA ARG A 114 4.59 14.06 3.05
C ARG A 114 3.68 12.85 2.89
N ALA A 115 3.25 12.24 3.99
CA ALA A 115 2.32 11.11 3.95
C ALA A 115 1.04 11.46 3.19
N GLU A 116 0.42 12.60 3.53
CA GLU A 116 -0.78 13.11 2.85
C GLU A 116 -0.54 13.30 1.36
N GLU A 117 0.57 13.91 0.93
CA GLU A 117 0.86 14.12 -0.49
C GLU A 117 0.82 12.80 -1.30
N TYR A 118 1.50 11.77 -0.82
CA TYR A 118 1.52 10.47 -1.49
C TYR A 118 0.17 9.75 -1.41
N LEU A 119 -0.53 9.82 -0.28
CA LEU A 119 -1.84 9.19 -0.11
C LEU A 119 -2.93 9.88 -0.93
N LEU A 120 -2.84 11.20 -1.15
CA LEU A 120 -3.74 11.93 -2.04
C LEU A 120 -3.61 11.43 -3.49
N ARG A 121 -2.38 11.18 -3.96
CA ARG A 121 -2.16 10.56 -5.29
C ARG A 121 -2.75 9.16 -5.39
N VAL A 122 -2.78 8.40 -4.30
CA VAL A 122 -3.44 7.08 -4.25
C VAL A 122 -4.94 7.23 -4.47
N ILE A 123 -5.60 8.15 -3.77
CA ILE A 123 -7.05 8.33 -3.89
C ILE A 123 -7.49 9.06 -5.17
N ASP A 124 -6.57 9.78 -5.83
CA ASP A 124 -6.80 10.34 -7.16
C ASP A 124 -6.92 9.24 -8.22
N GLU A 125 -6.15 8.15 -8.09
CA GLU A 125 -6.15 7.00 -9.01
C GLU A 125 -7.15 5.90 -8.60
N ASP A 126 -7.22 5.60 -7.30
CA ASP A 126 -8.17 4.67 -6.69
C ASP A 126 -8.90 5.36 -5.54
N SER A 127 -10.02 6.01 -5.87
CA SER A 127 -10.83 6.72 -4.91
C SER A 127 -11.41 5.83 -3.81
N ASN A 128 -11.34 4.50 -3.89
CA ASN A 128 -11.86 3.60 -2.86
C ASN A 128 -10.74 2.82 -2.16
N HIS A 129 -9.48 3.24 -2.31
CA HIS A 129 -8.35 2.59 -1.64
C HIS A 129 -8.48 2.71 -0.12
N ILE A 130 -8.94 1.63 0.50
CA ILE A 130 -9.37 1.57 1.90
C ILE A 130 -8.27 2.02 2.86
N ASP A 131 -7.07 1.44 2.74
CA ASP A 131 -5.97 1.75 3.65
C ASP A 131 -5.48 3.20 3.53
N ALA A 132 -5.49 3.76 2.31
CA ALA A 132 -5.07 5.13 2.08
C ALA A 132 -6.07 6.12 2.70
N ARG A 133 -7.36 5.83 2.56
CA ARG A 133 -8.42 6.61 3.22
C ARG A 133 -8.32 6.53 4.73
N TYR A 134 -8.06 5.35 5.29
CA TYR A 134 -7.87 5.20 6.72
C TYR A 134 -6.69 6.06 7.22
N LEU A 135 -5.53 5.98 6.55
CA LEU A 135 -4.35 6.78 6.93
C LEU A 135 -4.57 8.28 6.75
N LEU A 136 -5.26 8.73 5.69
CA LEU A 136 -5.65 10.13 5.53
C LEU A 136 -6.59 10.57 6.66
N GLY A 137 -7.57 9.73 7.02
CA GLY A 137 -8.45 9.94 8.16
C GLY A 137 -7.66 10.18 9.45
N ASP A 138 -6.69 9.30 9.74
CA ASP A 138 -5.82 9.40 10.91
C ASP A 138 -4.98 10.68 10.90
N ILE A 139 -4.42 11.05 9.75
CA ILE A 139 -3.65 12.30 9.59
C ILE A 139 -4.53 13.52 9.89
N TYR A 140 -5.75 13.57 9.35
CA TYR A 140 -6.67 14.67 9.59
C TYR A 140 -7.15 14.71 11.04
N LEU A 141 -7.40 13.55 11.65
CA LEU A 141 -7.77 13.45 13.05
C LEU A 141 -6.66 14.01 13.96
N LYS A 142 -5.40 13.62 13.75
CA LYS A 142 -4.24 14.12 14.50
C LYS A 142 -4.06 15.64 14.38
N ARG A 143 -4.46 16.22 13.25
CA ARG A 143 -4.42 17.68 13.02
C ARG A 143 -5.67 18.42 13.54
N GLY A 144 -6.66 17.71 14.08
CA GLY A 144 -7.93 18.29 14.53
C GLY A 144 -8.90 18.63 13.40
N ASP A 145 -8.61 18.23 12.16
CA ASP A 145 -9.55 18.39 11.03
C ASP A 145 -10.57 17.26 11.02
N HIS A 146 -11.51 17.35 11.97
CA HIS A 146 -12.53 16.34 12.19
C HIS A 146 -13.45 16.15 10.97
N ALA A 147 -13.67 17.20 10.17
CA ALA A 147 -14.53 17.13 8.99
C ALA A 147 -13.90 16.24 7.91
N ARG A 148 -12.62 16.48 7.56
CA ARG A 148 -11.91 15.64 6.59
C ARG A 148 -11.64 14.24 7.12
N ALA A 149 -11.41 14.09 8.42
CA ALA A 149 -11.27 12.78 9.05
C ALA A 149 -12.55 11.94 8.90
N LEU A 150 -13.71 12.50 9.29
CA LEU A 150 -15.02 11.84 9.15
C LEU A 150 -15.32 11.45 7.70
N LEU A 151 -15.02 12.33 6.73
CA LEU A 151 -15.24 12.05 5.32
C LEU A 151 -14.46 10.80 4.87
N ASN A 152 -13.19 10.70 5.26
CA ASN A 152 -12.34 9.58 4.89
C ASN A 152 -12.75 8.27 5.56
N TYR A 153 -13.16 8.29 6.83
CA TYR A 153 -13.64 7.09 7.52
C TYR A 153 -15.02 6.62 7.04
N SER A 154 -15.87 7.53 6.53
CA SER A 154 -17.27 7.21 6.22
C SER A 154 -17.47 6.37 4.96
N VAL A 155 -16.45 6.29 4.10
CA VAL A 155 -16.49 5.53 2.84
C VAL A 155 -15.73 4.19 2.92
N ILE A 156 -15.28 3.82 4.12
CA ILE A 156 -14.58 2.56 4.36
C ILE A 156 -15.60 1.42 4.40
N GLU A 157 -15.57 0.59 3.35
CA GLU A 157 -16.38 -0.63 3.21
C GLU A 157 -15.43 -1.81 2.97
N ALA A 158 -14.95 -2.42 4.06
CA ALA A 158 -13.83 -3.36 4.07
C ALA A 158 -14.19 -4.68 4.78
N ASN A 159 -13.18 -5.35 5.34
CA ASN A 159 -13.41 -6.37 6.36
C ASN A 159 -13.91 -5.73 7.68
N LEU A 160 -14.46 -6.56 8.56
CA LEU A 160 -15.11 -6.11 9.79
C LEU A 160 -14.16 -5.35 10.72
N ASP A 161 -12.89 -5.74 10.83
CA ASP A 161 -11.93 -5.08 11.73
C ASP A 161 -11.61 -3.67 11.25
N ILE A 162 -11.37 -3.48 9.95
CA ILE A 162 -11.11 -2.14 9.39
C ILE A 162 -12.36 -1.25 9.49
N ILE A 163 -13.56 -1.81 9.28
CA ILE A 163 -14.81 -1.08 9.51
C ILE A 163 -14.92 -0.69 11.00
N ALA A 164 -14.63 -1.62 11.91
CA ALA A 164 -14.67 -1.37 13.35
C ALA A 164 -13.68 -0.26 13.77
N LEU A 165 -12.45 -0.29 13.26
CA LEU A 165 -11.47 0.78 13.51
C LEU A 165 -11.97 2.14 13.00
N ALA A 166 -12.51 2.20 11.78
CA ALA A 166 -13.12 3.43 11.26
C ALA A 166 -14.29 3.92 12.15
N LYS A 167 -15.12 3.00 12.66
CA LYS A 167 -16.22 3.32 13.60
C LYS A 167 -15.71 3.86 14.93
N ILE A 168 -14.65 3.28 15.47
CA ILE A 168 -13.99 3.76 16.70
C ILE A 168 -13.48 5.19 16.49
N ARG A 169 -12.77 5.46 15.38
CA ARG A 169 -12.27 6.81 15.07
C ARG A 169 -13.39 7.83 14.91
N LYS A 170 -14.51 7.47 14.27
CA LYS A 170 -15.70 8.33 14.20
C LYS A 170 -16.30 8.57 15.58
N GLY A 171 -16.36 7.54 16.42
CA GLY A 171 -16.80 7.64 17.81
C GLY A 171 -15.93 8.62 18.62
N GLU A 172 -14.62 8.56 18.46
CA GLU A 172 -13.66 9.47 19.08
C GLU A 172 -13.92 10.92 18.66
N ILE A 173 -14.14 11.17 17.36
CA ILE A 173 -14.49 12.50 16.84
C ILE A 173 -15.78 13.02 17.47
N PHE A 174 -16.82 12.18 17.57
CA PHE A 174 -18.08 12.59 18.19
C PHE A 174 -17.93 12.84 19.69
N ALA A 175 -17.14 12.04 20.39
CA ALA A 175 -16.85 12.24 21.82
C ALA A 175 -16.11 13.55 22.06
N ILE A 176 -15.09 13.89 21.25
CA ILE A 176 -14.39 15.19 21.31
C ILE A 176 -15.37 16.35 21.12
N ALA A 177 -16.40 16.16 20.29
CA ALA A 177 -17.43 17.17 20.03
C ALA A 177 -18.56 17.20 21.09
N GLY A 178 -18.47 16.43 22.19
CA GLY A 178 -19.51 16.29 23.21
C GLY A 178 -20.78 15.57 22.72
N GLN A 179 -20.73 14.93 21.55
CA GLN A 179 -21.86 14.23 20.94
C GLN A 179 -21.86 12.75 21.36
N TYR A 180 -21.94 12.51 22.67
CA TYR A 180 -21.77 11.16 23.25
C TYR A 180 -22.78 10.14 22.71
N GLU A 181 -24.02 10.54 22.44
CA GLU A 181 -25.02 9.65 21.82
C GLU A 181 -24.59 9.14 20.44
N LYS A 182 -23.99 10.02 19.61
CA LYS A 182 -23.48 9.62 18.29
C LYS A 182 -22.24 8.76 18.42
N ALA A 183 -21.38 9.05 19.38
CA ALA A 183 -20.21 8.24 19.67
C ALA A 183 -20.62 6.80 20.06
N ALA A 184 -21.56 6.67 21.01
CA ALA A 184 -22.12 5.39 21.42
C ALA A 184 -22.83 4.67 20.26
N HIS A 185 -23.53 5.40 19.38
CA HIS A 185 -24.15 4.82 18.20
C HIS A 185 -23.12 4.18 17.25
N GLU A 186 -21.98 4.83 16.98
CA GLU A 186 -20.92 4.23 16.16
C GLU A 186 -20.33 2.97 16.84
N LEU A 187 -20.12 3.03 18.16
CA LEU A 187 -19.54 1.93 18.94
C LEU A 187 -20.50 0.73 19.12
N SER A 188 -21.81 0.92 18.94
CA SER A 188 -22.78 -0.18 18.89
C SER A 188 -22.49 -1.22 17.79
N PHE A 189 -21.74 -0.83 16.75
CA PHE A 189 -21.23 -1.77 15.75
C PHE A 189 -20.30 -2.81 16.37
N ILE A 190 -19.46 -2.41 17.31
CA ILE A 190 -18.47 -3.26 17.97
C ILE A 190 -19.18 -4.33 18.79
N ASP A 191 -20.15 -3.96 19.63
CA ASP A 191 -20.88 -4.91 20.47
C ASP A 191 -21.65 -5.95 19.68
N ARG A 192 -22.20 -5.58 18.52
CA ARG A 192 -22.90 -6.50 17.62
C ARG A 192 -21.97 -7.52 16.96
N ASN A 193 -20.69 -7.16 16.77
CA ASN A 193 -19.72 -7.98 16.05
C ASN A 193 -18.59 -8.52 16.95
N LYS A 194 -18.65 -8.31 18.27
CA LYS A 194 -17.54 -8.62 19.19
C LYS A 194 -17.07 -10.08 19.23
N GLN A 195 -17.88 -11.02 18.76
CA GLN A 195 -17.51 -12.43 18.70
C GLN A 195 -16.51 -12.74 17.57
N VAL A 196 -16.42 -11.86 16.57
CA VAL A 196 -15.59 -12.05 15.37
C VAL A 196 -14.50 -11.00 15.21
N LEU A 197 -14.57 -9.89 15.95
CA LEU A 197 -13.55 -8.84 15.93
C LEU A 197 -12.29 -9.28 16.67
N GLU A 198 -11.14 -8.81 16.20
CA GLU A 198 -9.88 -9.03 16.87
C GLU A 198 -9.84 -8.39 18.27
N LEU A 199 -9.14 -9.02 19.21
CA LEU A 199 -9.02 -8.55 20.60
C LEU A 199 -8.52 -7.11 20.69
N GLN A 200 -7.55 -6.74 19.86
CA GLN A 200 -6.99 -5.38 19.85
C GLN A 200 -8.04 -4.32 19.49
N VAL A 201 -8.94 -4.63 18.55
CA VAL A 201 -10.03 -3.72 18.15
C VAL A 201 -11.04 -3.56 19.29
N LEU A 202 -11.32 -4.65 20.01
CA LEU A 202 -12.20 -4.64 21.18
C LEU A 202 -11.61 -3.80 22.31
N ASP A 203 -10.33 -3.99 22.64
CA ASP A 203 -9.64 -3.23 23.69
C ASP A 203 -9.70 -1.72 23.38
N GLU A 204 -9.44 -1.34 22.14
CA GLU A 204 -9.49 0.05 21.70
C GLU A 204 -10.90 0.65 21.83
N ALA A 205 -11.93 -0.09 21.41
CA ALA A 205 -13.31 0.34 21.52
C ALA A 205 -13.75 0.51 22.98
N TYR A 206 -13.43 -0.45 23.86
CA TYR A 206 -13.85 -0.42 25.26
C TYR A 206 -13.12 0.65 26.06
N ASN A 207 -11.85 0.95 25.73
CA ASN A 207 -11.15 2.09 26.30
C ASN A 207 -11.85 3.42 25.95
N LEU A 208 -12.31 3.57 24.71
CA LEU A 208 -13.06 4.75 24.30
C LEU A 208 -14.44 4.83 24.98
N LEU A 209 -15.17 3.71 25.06
CA LEU A 209 -16.47 3.65 25.74
C LEU A 209 -16.36 4.07 27.21
N SER A 210 -15.37 3.52 27.93
CA SER A 210 -15.15 3.87 29.33
C SER A 210 -14.88 5.36 29.51
N LYS A 211 -14.13 5.99 28.59
CA LYS A 211 -13.89 7.43 28.62
C LYS A 211 -15.17 8.24 28.38
N ILE A 212 -15.99 7.83 27.42
CA ILE A 212 -17.27 8.48 27.11
C ILE A 212 -18.23 8.41 28.30
N GLU A 213 -18.32 7.28 28.99
CA GLU A 213 -19.18 7.11 30.17
C GLU A 213 -18.77 8.06 31.31
N ILE A 214 -17.47 8.17 31.59
CA ILE A 214 -16.95 9.08 32.62
C ILE A 214 -17.25 10.54 32.27
N ASP A 215 -16.98 10.94 31.04
CA ASP A 215 -17.13 12.33 30.60
C ASP A 215 -18.61 12.72 30.49
N GLY A 216 -19.48 11.80 30.05
CA GLY A 216 -20.92 12.04 29.89
C GLY A 216 -21.73 12.11 31.19
N GLU A 217 -21.23 11.56 32.30
CA GLU A 217 -21.85 11.72 33.63
C GLU A 217 -21.50 13.07 34.30
N SER A 218 -20.55 13.82 33.74
CA SER A 218 -20.03 15.07 34.32
C SER A 218 -20.71 16.36 33.83
N ASP A 219 -21.60 16.25 32.84
CA ASP A 219 -22.39 17.32 32.21
C ASP A 219 -23.86 17.34 32.70
#